data_AF-A0A3G1L0A1-F1
#
_entry.id   AF-A0A3G1L0A1-F1
#
_cell.length_a   1.000
_cell.length_b   1.000
_cell.length_c   1.000
_cell.angle_alpha   90.00
_cell.angle_beta   90.00
_cell.angle_gamma   90.00
#
_symmetry.space_group_name_H-M   'P 1'
#
loop_
_entity.id
_entity.type
_entity.pdbx_description
1 polymer ?
#
loop_
_entity_poly.entity_id
_entity_poly.type
_entity_poly.pdbx_seq_one_letter_code
_entity_poly.pdbx_strand_id
1 'polypeptide(L)'
;MIVFLMDKRSGGEVIPEETVSGSIVTEPFSAIEMQNDVADINILYGNEYSVGYTTYEHPICTIKEGKLVIANTVEGGFVADVGKILSDIHITITVPQDVILDSIVIDSKIGKIKVDSMNAQQITVNGEMGLIHMPNIICTGLNVENKAGDVVVSGVVDGNIDIWLQTGNISLNLPKSQEKYIATLGSGLGNVILNDKSVSVVKRQGDGPYQMIAQVNIGDVVIKMD
;
A
#
# COMPACT_ATOMS: atom_id res chain seq x y z
N MET A 1 -20.26 -6.57 45.70
CA MET A 1 -18.86 -6.30 46.07
C MET A 1 -18.02 -7.40 45.46
N ILE A 2 -17.64 -7.24 44.20
CA ILE A 2 -16.79 -8.19 43.47
C ILE A 2 -15.40 -7.55 43.44
N VAL A 3 -14.43 -8.27 43.99
CA VAL A 3 -13.05 -7.83 44.16
C VAL A 3 -12.33 -8.01 42.81
N PHE A 4 -11.90 -6.90 42.20
CA PHE A 4 -10.88 -6.94 41.16
C PHE A 4 -9.53 -7.20 41.83
N LEU A 5 -8.99 -8.42 41.68
CA LEU A 5 -7.57 -8.66 41.88
C LEU A 5 -6.87 -8.31 40.56
N MET A 6 -6.25 -7.13 40.53
CA MET A 6 -5.27 -6.76 39.51
C MET A 6 -3.99 -7.56 39.76
N ASP A 7 -3.70 -8.52 38.88
CA ASP A 7 -2.34 -9.03 38.72
C ASP A 7 -1.60 -8.16 37.71
N LYS A 8 -0.70 -7.32 38.21
CA LYS A 8 0.29 -6.58 37.42
C LYS A 8 1.54 -7.45 37.29
N ARG A 9 1.61 -8.34 36.31
CA ARG A 9 2.86 -9.02 35.86
C ARG A 9 2.67 -9.81 34.55
N SER A 10 2.65 -9.11 33.41
CA SER A 10 3.21 -9.52 32.10
C SER A 10 2.73 -8.54 31.03
N GLY A 11 3.65 -7.86 30.36
CA GLY A 11 3.34 -6.98 29.23
C GLY A 11 3.05 -7.80 27.98
N GLY A 12 1.85 -8.38 27.91
CA GLY A 12 1.31 -8.99 26.71
C GLY A 12 -0.04 -8.35 26.43
N GLU A 13 -0.13 -7.55 25.37
CA GLU A 13 -1.37 -6.94 24.93
C GLU A 13 -2.24 -7.95 24.18
N VAL A 14 -3.55 -7.85 24.43
CA VAL A 14 -4.58 -8.80 24.03
C VAL A 14 -5.30 -8.23 22.83
N ILE A 15 -5.46 -9.03 21.77
CA ILE A 15 -6.26 -8.67 20.60
C ILE A 15 -7.72 -8.46 21.05
N PRO A 16 -8.39 -7.35 20.67
CA PRO A 16 -9.82 -7.20 20.91
C PRO A 16 -10.59 -8.34 20.23
N GLU A 17 -11.42 -9.07 20.99
CA GLU A 17 -12.18 -10.22 20.46
C GLU A 17 -13.31 -9.80 19.50
N GLU A 18 -13.69 -8.52 19.52
CA GLU A 18 -14.79 -7.97 18.73
C GLU A 18 -14.29 -6.96 17.71
N THR A 19 -15.01 -6.86 16.58
CA THR A 19 -14.79 -5.83 15.57
C THR A 19 -15.96 -4.85 15.55
N VAL A 20 -15.67 -3.60 15.19
CA VAL A 20 -16.65 -2.58 14.88
C VAL A 20 -16.73 -2.41 13.36
N SER A 21 -17.94 -2.24 12.84
CA SER A 21 -18.14 -1.96 11.42
C SER A 21 -18.94 -0.68 11.23
N GLY A 22 -18.65 0.05 10.16
CA GLY A 22 -19.34 1.29 9.86
C GLY A 22 -19.03 1.82 8.47
N SER A 23 -19.70 2.91 8.12
CA SER A 23 -19.44 3.66 6.89
C SER A 23 -19.66 5.15 7.14
N ILE A 24 -18.81 5.98 6.53
CA ILE A 24 -18.83 7.43 6.63
C ILE A 24 -18.86 7.98 5.21
N VAL A 25 -19.93 8.68 4.83
CA VAL A 25 -19.92 9.53 3.63
C VAL A 25 -19.18 10.82 3.99
N THR A 26 -18.22 11.23 3.18
CA THR A 26 -17.36 12.37 3.47
C THR A 26 -17.68 13.55 2.56
N GLU A 27 -17.18 14.74 2.96
CA GLU A 27 -17.02 15.82 2.01
C GLU A 27 -15.99 15.42 0.91
N PRO A 28 -16.01 16.06 -0.27
CA PRO A 28 -15.02 15.82 -1.32
C PRO A 28 -13.58 16.05 -0.84
N PHE A 29 -12.67 15.23 -1.35
CA PHE A 29 -11.24 15.36 -1.14
C PHE A 29 -10.47 15.12 -2.44
N SER A 30 -9.27 15.68 -2.53
CA SER A 30 -8.31 15.43 -3.61
C SER A 30 -7.09 14.63 -3.15
N ALA A 31 -6.88 14.44 -1.84
CA ALA A 31 -5.74 13.68 -1.32
C ALA A 31 -6.15 12.73 -0.20
N ILE A 32 -5.38 11.64 -0.05
CA ILE A 32 -5.54 10.64 1.01
C ILE A 32 -4.23 10.52 1.78
N GLU A 33 -4.31 10.51 3.11
CA GLU A 33 -3.22 10.16 4.02
C GLU A 33 -3.75 9.17 5.07
N MET A 34 -3.12 8.01 5.18
CA MET A 34 -3.59 6.93 6.03
C MET A 34 -2.47 6.33 6.88
N GLN A 35 -2.72 6.21 8.18
CA GLN A 35 -1.93 5.39 9.09
C GLN A 35 -2.74 4.16 9.50
N ASN A 36 -2.14 2.98 9.36
CA ASN A 36 -2.76 1.71 9.61
C ASN A 36 -1.85 0.77 10.40
N ASP A 37 -2.31 0.28 11.55
CA ASP A 37 -1.63 -0.78 12.26
C ASP A 37 -1.99 -2.16 11.68
N VAL A 38 -3.28 -2.42 11.50
CA VAL A 38 -3.76 -3.71 10.99
C VAL A 38 -5.10 -3.55 10.28
N ALA A 39 -5.10 -3.78 8.97
CA ALA A 39 -6.29 -3.91 8.12
C ALA A 39 -5.88 -4.17 6.67
N ASP A 40 -6.72 -4.86 5.91
CA ASP A 40 -6.68 -4.80 4.46
C ASP A 40 -7.25 -3.43 3.98
N ILE A 41 -6.46 -2.67 3.23
CA ILE A 41 -6.82 -1.35 2.72
C ILE A 41 -7.22 -1.48 1.26
N ASN A 42 -8.38 -0.95 0.90
CA ASN A 42 -8.87 -0.90 -0.47
C ASN A 42 -9.20 0.55 -0.84
N ILE A 43 -8.63 1.04 -1.94
CA ILE A 43 -8.98 2.32 -2.55
C ILE A 43 -9.51 2.02 -3.94
N LEU A 44 -10.75 2.41 -4.22
CA LEU A 44 -11.39 2.15 -5.51
C LEU A 44 -12.34 3.27 -5.91
N TYR A 45 -12.67 3.32 -7.20
CA TYR A 45 -13.75 4.18 -7.64
C TYR A 45 -15.14 3.63 -7.28
N GLY A 46 -16.08 4.53 -7.05
CA GLY A 46 -17.50 4.25 -6.85
C GLY A 46 -18.34 5.50 -7.13
N ASN A 47 -19.46 5.64 -6.43
CA ASN A 47 -20.45 6.68 -6.72
C ASN A 47 -20.30 7.93 -5.84
N GLU A 48 -19.68 7.80 -4.67
CA GLU A 48 -19.56 8.87 -3.68
C GLU A 48 -18.23 8.78 -2.94
N TYR A 49 -17.85 9.88 -2.29
CA TYR A 49 -16.73 9.90 -1.36
C TYR A 49 -17.14 9.22 -0.05
N SER A 50 -16.53 8.09 0.29
CA SER A 50 -16.84 7.38 1.53
C SER A 50 -15.69 6.55 2.09
N VAL A 51 -15.77 6.26 3.39
CA VAL A 51 -14.90 5.33 4.11
C VAL A 51 -15.76 4.27 4.78
N GLY A 52 -15.73 3.04 4.26
CA GLY A 52 -16.30 1.86 4.90
C GLY A 52 -15.23 1.11 5.68
N TYR A 53 -15.58 0.50 6.81
CA TYR A 53 -14.60 -0.23 7.62
C TYR A 53 -15.23 -1.38 8.42
N THR A 54 -14.40 -2.38 8.68
CA THR A 54 -14.53 -3.37 9.75
C THR A 54 -13.17 -3.47 10.44
N THR A 55 -13.07 -3.01 11.67
CA THR A 55 -11.80 -2.82 12.41
C THR A 55 -11.96 -3.16 13.89
N TYR A 56 -10.86 -3.21 14.66
CA TYR A 56 -10.96 -3.42 16.11
C TYR A 56 -11.54 -2.18 16.84
N GLU A 57 -11.18 -0.99 16.37
CA GLU A 57 -11.67 0.29 16.88
C GLU A 57 -12.13 1.18 15.74
N HIS A 58 -12.97 2.18 16.04
CA HIS A 58 -13.44 3.11 15.01
C HIS A 58 -12.25 3.92 14.46
N PRO A 59 -11.97 3.86 13.15
CA PRO A 59 -10.90 4.66 12.58
C PRO A 59 -11.27 6.14 12.66
N ILE A 60 -10.29 6.97 13.02
CA ILE A 60 -10.48 8.43 13.03
C ILE A 60 -10.36 8.92 11.59
N CYS A 61 -11.46 9.46 11.04
CA CYS A 61 -11.51 10.00 9.68
C CYS A 61 -11.78 11.51 9.73
N THR A 62 -10.87 12.32 9.16
CA THR A 62 -11.02 13.78 9.13
C THR A 62 -10.65 14.35 7.77
N ILE A 63 -11.39 15.37 7.32
CA ILE A 63 -11.03 16.17 6.16
C ILE A 63 -10.32 17.43 6.65
N LYS A 64 -9.09 17.66 6.19
CA LYS A 64 -8.30 18.88 6.48
C LYS A 64 -7.77 19.43 5.16
N GLU A 65 -8.15 20.65 4.82
CA GLU A 65 -7.65 21.33 3.61
C GLU A 65 -7.83 20.51 2.32
N GLY A 66 -8.96 19.81 2.18
CA GLY A 66 -9.24 18.95 1.01
C GLY A 66 -8.54 17.60 1.01
N LYS A 67 -7.83 17.23 2.08
CA LYS A 67 -7.20 15.93 2.29
C LYS A 67 -7.98 15.08 3.30
N LEU A 68 -8.29 13.85 2.93
CA LEU A 68 -8.81 12.82 3.84
C LEU A 68 -7.64 12.22 4.63
N VAL A 69 -7.69 12.39 5.95
CA VAL A 69 -6.72 11.82 6.89
C VAL A 69 -7.42 10.73 7.71
N ILE A 70 -6.88 9.51 7.64
CA ILE A 70 -7.39 8.32 8.35
C ILE A 70 -6.33 7.79 9.31
N ALA A 71 -6.69 7.56 10.56
CA ALA A 71 -5.87 6.84 11.52
C ALA A 71 -6.62 5.60 12.04
N ASN A 72 -6.08 4.41 11.71
CA ASN A 72 -6.49 3.11 12.25
C ASN A 72 -5.34 2.55 13.09
N THR A 73 -5.29 2.98 14.35
CA THR A 73 -4.25 2.59 15.31
C THR A 73 -4.89 1.78 16.43
N VAL A 74 -4.21 0.71 16.87
CA VAL A 74 -4.68 -0.12 17.99
C VAL A 74 -4.00 0.39 19.26
N GLU A 75 -4.77 0.91 20.22
CA GLU A 75 -4.22 1.37 21.49
C GLU A 75 -3.62 0.21 22.30
N GLY A 76 -2.52 0.49 23.00
CA GLY A 76 -1.71 -0.53 23.68
C GLY A 76 -0.63 -1.07 22.74
N GLY A 77 -1.03 -1.70 21.65
CA GLY A 77 -0.11 -2.36 20.74
C GLY A 77 -0.69 -3.70 20.29
N PHE A 78 0.04 -4.39 19.41
CA PHE A 78 -0.47 -5.56 18.72
C PHE A 78 0.47 -6.75 18.89
N VAL A 79 -0.03 -7.82 19.51
CA VAL A 79 0.61 -9.14 19.54
C VAL A 79 -0.30 -10.12 18.80
N ALA A 80 -0.05 -10.31 17.50
CA ALA A 80 -0.78 -11.29 16.70
C ALA A 80 -0.34 -12.73 17.01
N ASP A 81 -1.31 -13.58 17.35
CA ASP A 81 -1.25 -14.97 16.90
C ASP A 81 -1.63 -14.96 15.40
N VAL A 82 -0.61 -14.91 14.53
CA VAL A 82 -0.72 -14.76 13.06
C VAL A 82 -1.67 -15.80 12.45
N GLY A 83 -1.91 -16.92 13.14
CA GLY A 83 -2.79 -18.00 12.69
C GLY A 83 -4.29 -17.81 12.95
N LYS A 84 -4.74 -16.82 13.74
CA LYS A 84 -6.13 -16.81 14.25
C LYS A 84 -7.04 -15.65 13.84
N ILE A 85 -6.57 -14.46 13.48
CA ILE A 85 -7.47 -13.35 13.09
C ILE A 85 -6.80 -12.45 12.05
N LEU A 86 -7.10 -12.66 10.77
CA LEU A 86 -6.98 -11.66 9.70
C LEU A 86 -8.12 -11.74 8.66
N SER A 87 -9.06 -12.68 8.80
CA SER A 87 -10.22 -12.70 7.92
C SER A 87 -11.23 -11.64 8.40
N ASP A 88 -11.36 -10.58 7.61
CA ASP A 88 -12.44 -9.57 7.61
C ASP A 88 -12.11 -8.18 8.16
N ILE A 89 -10.89 -7.92 8.65
CA ILE A 89 -10.46 -6.56 9.04
C ILE A 89 -10.04 -5.76 7.81
N HIS A 90 -10.79 -4.72 7.48
CA HIS A 90 -10.55 -3.94 6.27
C HIS A 90 -11.03 -2.50 6.39
N ILE A 91 -10.44 -1.62 5.58
CA ILE A 91 -10.88 -0.25 5.34
C ILE A 91 -10.99 -0.05 3.84
N THR A 92 -12.14 0.45 3.38
CA THR A 92 -12.42 0.73 1.98
C THR A 92 -12.69 2.22 1.79
N ILE A 93 -11.86 2.88 1.01
CA ILE A 93 -12.01 4.28 0.61
C ILE A 93 -12.58 4.29 -0.81
N THR A 94 -13.77 4.89 -0.96
CA THR A 94 -14.44 5.06 -2.24
C THR A 94 -14.26 6.49 -2.72
N VAL A 95 -13.89 6.65 -3.98
CA VAL A 95 -13.75 7.93 -4.67
C VAL A 95 -14.72 7.95 -5.86
N PRO A 96 -15.46 9.04 -6.15
CA PRO A 96 -16.28 9.09 -7.35
C PRO A 96 -15.47 8.86 -8.62
N GLN A 97 -16.13 8.28 -9.64
CA GLN A 97 -15.56 8.12 -10.98
C GLN A 97 -15.00 9.46 -11.51
N ASP A 98 -13.99 9.38 -12.38
CA ASP A 98 -13.32 10.50 -13.06
C ASP A 98 -12.55 11.49 -12.16
N VAL A 99 -12.55 11.31 -10.84
CA VAL A 99 -11.72 12.10 -9.93
C VAL A 99 -10.26 11.69 -10.07
N ILE A 100 -9.40 12.67 -10.28
CA ILE A 100 -7.94 12.49 -10.23
C ILE A 100 -7.48 13.00 -8.86
N LEU A 101 -6.87 12.12 -8.06
CA LEU A 101 -6.31 12.51 -6.77
C LEU A 101 -4.97 13.22 -6.96
N ASP A 102 -4.68 14.20 -6.11
CA ASP A 102 -3.36 14.82 -6.03
C ASP A 102 -2.34 13.85 -5.43
N SER A 103 -2.70 13.19 -4.33
CA SER A 103 -1.82 12.21 -3.70
C SER A 103 -2.54 11.12 -2.93
N ILE A 104 -1.94 9.93 -2.90
CA ILE A 104 -2.28 8.84 -2.00
C ILE A 104 -1.04 8.52 -1.17
N VAL A 105 -1.14 8.65 0.15
CA VAL A 105 -0.06 8.29 1.09
C VAL A 105 -0.59 7.29 2.11
N ILE A 106 0.04 6.11 2.20
CA ILE A 106 -0.38 5.04 3.09
C ILE A 106 0.84 4.52 3.86
N ASP A 107 0.78 4.59 5.19
CA ASP A 107 1.70 3.92 6.10
C ASP A 107 0.94 2.77 6.79
N SER A 108 1.35 1.54 6.52
CA SER A 108 0.67 0.33 7.00
C SER A 108 1.64 -0.68 7.59
N LYS A 109 1.41 -1.11 8.83
CA LYS A 109 2.21 -2.18 9.43
C LYS A 109 1.79 -3.55 8.88
N ILE A 110 0.53 -3.92 9.02
CA ILE A 110 0.05 -5.26 8.64
C ILE A 110 -1.21 -5.18 7.79
N GLY A 111 -1.21 -5.93 6.68
CA GLY A 111 -2.39 -6.12 5.84
C GLY A 111 -2.09 -5.90 4.37
N LYS A 112 -3.05 -6.24 3.52
CA LYS A 112 -2.94 -6.01 2.08
C LYS A 112 -3.33 -4.58 1.75
N ILE A 113 -2.66 -3.98 0.79
CA ILE A 113 -2.98 -2.65 0.28
C ILE A 113 -3.36 -2.81 -1.18
N LYS A 114 -4.58 -2.41 -1.53
CA LYS A 114 -5.08 -2.42 -2.90
C LYS A 114 -5.48 -1.02 -3.33
N VAL A 115 -4.84 -0.50 -4.38
CA VAL A 115 -5.26 0.74 -5.07
C VAL A 115 -5.73 0.34 -6.46
N ASP A 116 -7.04 0.22 -6.63
CA ASP A 116 -7.65 -0.37 -7.82
C ASP A 116 -8.05 0.69 -8.85
N SER A 117 -7.41 0.63 -10.02
CA SER A 117 -7.78 1.38 -11.22
C SER A 117 -7.83 2.90 -11.02
N MET A 118 -7.02 3.42 -10.08
CA MET A 118 -7.08 4.81 -9.62
C MET A 118 -6.19 5.74 -10.44
N ASN A 119 -6.66 6.97 -10.68
CA ASN A 119 -5.86 8.06 -11.23
C ASN A 119 -5.39 8.97 -10.09
N ALA A 120 -4.08 9.12 -9.93
CA ALA A 120 -3.50 10.00 -8.92
C ALA A 120 -2.23 10.65 -9.45
N GLN A 121 -1.88 11.87 -9.05
CA GLN A 121 -0.59 12.42 -9.47
C GLN A 121 0.55 11.67 -8.79
N GLN A 122 0.48 11.46 -7.48
CA GLN A 122 1.52 10.79 -6.69
C GLN A 122 0.94 9.68 -5.82
N ILE A 123 1.60 8.53 -5.77
CA ILE A 123 1.26 7.42 -4.88
C ILE A 123 2.49 7.05 -4.06
N THR A 124 2.37 7.08 -2.74
CA THR A 124 3.41 6.67 -1.78
C THR A 124 2.84 5.62 -0.84
N VAL A 125 3.48 4.46 -0.74
CA VAL A 125 3.06 3.37 0.15
C VAL A 125 4.25 2.86 0.95
N ASN A 126 4.17 2.92 2.27
CA ASN A 126 5.14 2.33 3.20
C ASN A 126 4.46 1.17 3.93
N GLY A 127 4.86 -0.06 3.60
CA GLY A 127 4.39 -1.29 4.20
C GLY A 127 5.44 -1.92 5.12
N GLU A 128 5.01 -2.62 6.17
CA GLU A 128 5.89 -3.55 6.88
C GLU A 128 5.63 -5.00 6.47
N MET A 129 4.38 -5.46 6.51
CA MET A 129 4.04 -6.86 6.24
C MET A 129 2.72 -6.97 5.46
N GLY A 130 2.80 -7.43 4.21
CA GLY A 130 1.62 -7.68 3.40
C GLY A 130 1.87 -7.57 1.90
N LEU A 131 0.80 -7.77 1.13
CA LEU A 131 0.78 -7.59 -0.32
C LEU A 131 0.37 -6.16 -0.66
N ILE A 132 1.15 -5.48 -1.49
CA ILE A 132 0.76 -4.22 -2.12
C ILE A 132 0.40 -4.52 -3.57
N HIS A 133 -0.85 -4.28 -3.95
CA HIS A 133 -1.37 -4.57 -5.28
C HIS A 133 -2.07 -3.35 -5.88
N MET A 134 -1.50 -2.80 -6.95
CA MET A 134 -2.00 -1.57 -7.60
C MET A 134 -2.29 -1.84 -9.07
N PRO A 135 -3.42 -2.52 -9.38
CA PRO A 135 -3.77 -2.82 -10.76
C PRO A 135 -4.35 -1.59 -11.47
N ASN A 136 -3.96 -1.41 -12.74
CA ASN A 136 -4.48 -0.42 -13.66
C ASN A 136 -4.40 1.04 -13.17
N ILE A 137 -3.39 1.40 -12.40
CA ILE A 137 -3.22 2.79 -11.94
C ILE A 137 -2.75 3.71 -13.07
N ILE A 138 -3.06 5.00 -12.97
CA ILE A 138 -2.45 6.04 -13.79
C ILE A 138 -1.86 7.09 -12.84
N CYS A 139 -0.54 7.26 -12.85
CA CYS A 139 0.12 8.28 -12.04
C CYS A 139 1.33 8.94 -12.67
N THR A 140 1.80 10.02 -12.05
CA THR A 140 3.02 10.77 -12.44
C THR A 140 4.16 10.56 -11.44
N GLY A 141 4.00 9.63 -10.51
CA GLY A 141 5.04 9.22 -9.59
C GLY A 141 4.56 8.13 -8.65
N LEU A 142 5.47 7.21 -8.36
CA LEU A 142 5.21 6.03 -7.56
C LEU A 142 6.40 5.76 -6.63
N ASN A 143 6.15 5.79 -5.33
CA ASN A 143 7.11 5.40 -4.30
C ASN A 143 6.54 4.27 -3.44
N VAL A 144 7.27 3.17 -3.30
CA VAL A 144 6.82 2.03 -2.49
C VAL A 144 7.99 1.46 -1.70
N GLU A 145 7.85 1.42 -0.38
CA GLU A 145 8.74 0.66 0.51
C GLU A 145 7.93 -0.45 1.18
N ASN A 146 8.41 -1.69 1.17
CA ASN A 146 7.77 -2.79 1.91
C ASN A 146 8.81 -3.70 2.55
N LYS A 147 8.72 -3.96 3.86
CA LYS A 147 9.71 -4.85 4.50
C LYS A 147 9.50 -6.30 4.07
N ALA A 148 8.27 -6.82 4.15
CA ALA A 148 7.97 -8.20 3.83
C ALA A 148 6.65 -8.35 3.05
N GLY A 149 6.73 -9.07 1.92
CA GLY A 149 5.59 -9.37 1.06
C GLY A 149 5.72 -8.74 -0.32
N ASP A 150 4.83 -9.09 -1.24
CA ASP A 150 5.00 -8.76 -2.65
C ASP A 150 4.47 -7.36 -3.00
N VAL A 151 5.05 -6.75 -4.02
CA VAL A 151 4.56 -5.52 -4.66
C VAL A 151 4.21 -5.85 -6.11
N VAL A 152 2.94 -5.70 -6.47
CA VAL A 152 2.42 -5.95 -7.82
C VAL A 152 1.78 -4.67 -8.34
N VAL A 153 2.30 -4.13 -9.44
CA VAL A 153 1.80 -2.88 -10.03
C VAL A 153 1.54 -3.10 -11.51
N SER A 154 0.38 -2.68 -11.98
CA SER A 154 0.11 -2.55 -13.41
C SER A 154 -0.50 -1.20 -13.72
N GLY A 155 -0.18 -0.65 -14.89
CA GLY A 155 -0.76 0.62 -15.33
C GLY A 155 0.27 1.55 -15.95
N VAL A 156 -0.09 2.83 -16.04
CA VAL A 156 0.74 3.86 -16.67
C VAL A 156 1.32 4.75 -15.58
N VAL A 157 2.64 4.68 -15.42
CA VAL A 157 3.38 5.69 -14.65
C VAL A 157 4.09 6.60 -15.65
N ASP A 158 3.78 7.89 -15.62
CA ASP A 158 4.40 8.93 -16.44
C ASP A 158 5.26 9.86 -15.57
N GLY A 159 6.19 9.25 -14.84
CA GLY A 159 7.06 9.92 -13.89
C GLY A 159 7.94 8.93 -13.14
N ASN A 160 8.61 9.36 -12.07
CA ASN A 160 9.59 8.51 -11.40
C ASN A 160 8.93 7.31 -10.69
N ILE A 161 9.61 6.17 -10.71
CA ILE A 161 9.27 4.96 -9.95
C ILE A 161 10.42 4.65 -9.00
N ASP A 162 10.12 4.52 -7.71
CA ASP A 162 11.06 4.05 -6.70
C ASP A 162 10.40 2.97 -5.85
N ILE A 163 10.92 1.74 -5.89
CA ILE A 163 10.35 0.58 -5.19
C ILE A 163 11.46 -0.19 -4.50
N TRP A 164 11.33 -0.35 -3.18
CA TRP A 164 12.29 -1.06 -2.34
C TRP A 164 11.63 -2.10 -1.45
N LEU A 165 12.17 -3.32 -1.47
CA LEU A 165 11.76 -4.39 -0.58
C LEU A 165 12.93 -5.00 0.19
N GLN A 166 12.68 -5.47 1.41
CA GLN A 166 13.64 -6.36 2.08
C GLN A 166 13.41 -7.81 1.63
N THR A 167 12.19 -8.34 1.77
CA THR A 167 11.85 -9.71 1.35
C THR A 167 10.51 -9.74 0.61
N GLY A 168 10.47 -10.42 -0.53
CA GLY A 168 9.27 -10.52 -1.37
C GLY A 168 9.63 -10.29 -2.83
N ASN A 169 8.64 -10.18 -3.70
CA ASN A 169 8.85 -9.99 -5.12
C ASN A 169 8.30 -8.64 -5.58
N ILE A 170 9.00 -8.01 -6.52
CA ILE A 170 8.50 -6.87 -7.28
C ILE A 170 8.01 -7.38 -8.63
N SER A 171 6.77 -7.07 -9.00
CA SER A 171 6.20 -7.36 -10.31
C SER A 171 5.57 -6.10 -10.90
N LEU A 172 6.20 -5.55 -11.95
CA LEU A 172 5.70 -4.37 -12.65
C LEU A 172 5.27 -4.73 -14.08
N ASN A 173 4.08 -4.31 -14.46
CA ASN A 173 3.60 -4.37 -15.83
C ASN A 173 3.23 -2.96 -16.32
N LEU A 174 4.11 -2.36 -17.11
CA LEU A 174 4.09 -0.95 -17.49
C LEU A 174 3.98 -0.80 -19.01
N PRO A 175 2.77 -0.69 -19.57
CA PRO A 175 2.60 -0.56 -21.02
C PRO A 175 3.16 0.78 -21.52
N LYS A 176 3.84 0.77 -22.68
CA LYS A 176 4.27 1.96 -23.44
C LYS A 176 5.37 2.80 -22.78
N SER A 177 6.21 2.20 -21.95
CA SER A 177 7.06 2.99 -21.06
C SER A 177 8.57 2.75 -21.18
N GLN A 178 9.02 1.78 -21.98
CA GLN A 178 10.45 1.40 -21.98
C GLN A 178 11.40 2.57 -22.30
N GLU A 179 11.05 3.42 -23.26
CA GLU A 179 11.91 4.53 -23.69
C GLU A 179 11.89 5.73 -22.72
N LYS A 180 10.89 5.82 -21.83
CA LYS A 180 10.72 6.95 -20.90
C LYS A 180 11.63 6.88 -19.67
N TYR A 181 12.22 5.72 -19.41
CA TYR A 181 12.92 5.46 -18.18
C TYR A 181 14.41 5.29 -18.36
N ILE A 182 15.14 5.68 -17.34
CA ILE A 182 16.46 5.18 -17.00
C ILE A 182 16.28 4.20 -15.84
N ALA A 183 16.45 2.90 -16.10
CA ALA A 183 16.19 1.84 -15.13
C ALA A 183 17.43 1.41 -14.32
N THR A 184 17.25 1.28 -13.00
CA THR A 184 18.16 0.67 -12.01
C THR A 184 17.43 -0.49 -11.33
N LEU A 185 17.73 -1.72 -11.72
CA LEU A 185 17.02 -2.92 -11.28
C LEU A 185 17.97 -3.87 -10.56
N GLY A 186 17.58 -4.38 -9.39
CA GLY A 186 18.46 -5.23 -8.59
C GLY A 186 17.72 -6.21 -7.67
N SER A 187 18.29 -7.40 -7.54
CA SER A 187 17.96 -8.35 -6.47
C SER A 187 19.26 -8.76 -5.77
N GLY A 188 19.28 -8.73 -4.44
CA GLY A 188 20.40 -9.25 -3.65
C GLY A 188 20.51 -10.78 -3.74
N LEU A 189 19.38 -11.46 -3.53
CA LEU A 189 19.20 -12.91 -3.67
C LEU A 189 17.91 -13.19 -4.43
N GLY A 190 18.04 -13.49 -5.72
CA GLY A 190 16.94 -13.76 -6.63
C GLY A 190 17.32 -13.38 -8.05
N ASN A 191 16.31 -13.25 -8.90
CA ASN A 191 16.46 -12.94 -10.32
C ASN A 191 15.93 -11.54 -10.62
N VAL A 192 16.59 -10.87 -11.56
CA VAL A 192 16.02 -9.70 -12.24
C VAL A 192 15.61 -10.14 -13.64
N ILE A 193 14.34 -9.94 -13.99
CA ILE A 193 13.75 -10.32 -15.27
C ILE A 193 13.15 -9.07 -15.90
N LEU A 194 13.67 -8.65 -17.05
CA LEU A 194 13.15 -7.53 -17.83
C LEU A 194 12.69 -8.05 -19.19
N ASN A 195 11.41 -7.87 -19.53
CA ASN A 195 10.81 -8.32 -20.79
C ASN A 195 11.14 -9.78 -21.11
N ASP A 196 10.83 -10.65 -20.14
CA ASP A 196 11.02 -12.10 -20.18
C ASP A 196 12.49 -12.57 -20.30
N LYS A 197 13.47 -11.67 -20.09
CA LYS A 197 14.90 -11.99 -20.11
C LYS A 197 15.54 -11.77 -18.74
N SER A 198 16.25 -12.78 -18.23
CA SER A 198 17.08 -12.63 -17.04
C SER A 198 18.25 -11.69 -17.31
N VAL A 199 18.45 -10.73 -16.42
CA VAL A 199 19.51 -9.72 -16.46
C VAL A 199 20.24 -9.69 -15.12
N SER A 200 21.56 -9.46 -15.13
CA SER A 200 22.37 -9.56 -13.91
C SER A 200 22.19 -8.35 -12.99
N VAL A 201 22.18 -7.14 -13.54
CA VAL A 201 21.78 -5.85 -12.94
C VAL A 201 21.57 -4.89 -14.12
N VAL A 202 20.42 -4.22 -14.22
CA VAL A 202 20.28 -3.11 -15.19
C VAL A 202 20.78 -1.85 -14.49
N LYS A 203 21.92 -1.31 -14.94
CA LYS A 203 22.49 -0.07 -14.39
C LYS A 203 21.96 1.18 -15.09
N ARG A 204 21.49 1.03 -16.34
CA ARG A 204 20.94 2.10 -17.17
C ARG A 204 20.42 1.53 -18.50
N GLN A 205 19.16 1.72 -18.82
CA GLN A 205 18.59 1.47 -20.15
C GLN A 205 17.58 2.59 -20.42
N GLY A 206 17.64 3.22 -21.60
CA GLY A 206 16.80 4.36 -22.02
C GLY A 206 17.47 5.74 -21.90
N ASP A 207 16.84 6.75 -22.50
CA ASP A 207 17.26 8.17 -22.53
C ASP A 207 16.12 9.13 -22.09
N GLY A 208 15.00 8.57 -21.65
CA GLY A 208 13.86 9.32 -21.16
C GLY A 208 14.12 10.08 -19.84
N PRO A 209 13.22 11.01 -19.50
CA PRO A 209 13.43 11.96 -18.41
C PRO A 209 13.26 11.37 -17.01
N TYR A 210 12.73 10.15 -16.88
CA TYR A 210 12.32 9.57 -15.60
C TYR A 210 13.27 8.48 -15.11
N GLN A 211 13.39 8.35 -13.80
CA GLN A 211 14.13 7.26 -13.16
C GLN A 211 13.18 6.13 -12.78
N MET A 212 13.63 4.89 -12.94
CA MET A 212 12.99 3.71 -12.37
C MET A 212 14.00 2.98 -11.50
N ILE A 213 13.71 2.89 -10.21
CA ILE A 213 14.45 2.09 -9.25
C ILE A 213 13.52 1.00 -8.75
N ALA A 214 13.94 -0.26 -8.88
CA ALA A 214 13.22 -1.40 -8.33
C ALA A 214 14.22 -2.40 -7.75
N GLN A 215 14.27 -2.48 -6.43
CA GLN A 215 15.28 -3.23 -5.70
C GLN A 215 14.70 -4.08 -4.58
N VAL A 216 15.19 -5.31 -4.46
CA VAL A 216 14.83 -6.21 -3.36
C VAL A 216 16.07 -6.90 -2.79
N ASN A 217 16.16 -7.07 -1.48
CA ASN A 217 17.27 -7.83 -0.89
C ASN A 217 17.11 -9.34 -1.14
N ILE A 218 15.91 -9.89 -0.92
CA ILE A 218 15.61 -11.31 -1.13
C ILE A 218 14.28 -11.48 -1.87
N GLY A 219 14.36 -12.02 -3.09
CA GLY A 219 13.23 -12.30 -3.98
C GLY A 219 13.48 -11.76 -5.39
N ASP A 220 12.48 -11.87 -6.25
CA ASP A 220 12.63 -11.56 -7.67
C ASP A 220 12.15 -10.14 -8.02
N VAL A 221 12.78 -9.53 -9.01
CA VAL A 221 12.30 -8.31 -9.68
C VAL A 221 11.88 -8.68 -11.09
N VAL A 222 10.59 -8.61 -11.39
CA VAL A 222 10.01 -8.93 -12.69
C VAL A 222 9.38 -7.68 -13.27
N ILE A 223 9.85 -7.26 -14.44
CA ILE A 223 9.33 -6.08 -15.14
C ILE A 223 8.97 -6.45 -16.57
N LYS A 224 7.74 -6.11 -16.95
CA LYS A 224 7.24 -6.16 -18.31
C LYS A 224 6.93 -4.74 -18.78
N MET A 225 7.45 -4.40 -19.94
CA MET A 225 7.21 -3.14 -20.64
C MET A 225 6.93 -3.43 -22.11
N ASP A 226 5.96 -2.70 -22.65
CA ASP A 226 5.66 -2.63 -24.09
C ASP A 226 6.27 -1.40 -24.74
#